data_AF-A0AAV8XQZ2-F1
#
_entry.id   AF-A0AAV8XQZ2-F1
#
_cell.length_a   1.000
_cell.length_b   1.000
_cell.length_c   1.000
_cell.angle_alpha   90.00
_cell.angle_beta   90.00
_cell.angle_gamma   90.00
#
_symmetry.space_group_name_H-M   'P 1'
#
loop_
_entity.id
_entity.type
_entity.pdbx_description
1 polymer ?
#
loop_
_entity_poly.entity_id
_entity_poly.type
_entity_poly.pdbx_seq_one_letter_code
_entity_poly.pdbx_strand_id
1 'polypeptide(L)'
;MLSVLIRSVIIASVFAQGSCSQLKRLQQNHKGRELSNAEIRYLAGLSNTKYTNDILDNILIPRVVGTSNHEKVFNYIKKELQKLDWAIQVDEFEDKTPNFGKLTFKNIIATLNPNADRYLVLACHYDSKYFKNEVFVGRYIRLTVAEDRLDNLKLLRKSKNERYFVKRAFRAHIEDDHIPFLRKNVPVLHLISNPFPDEWHTPGDNRDIVDMNTVENINKILRVFVAEYLNVYTLDEAEENIPEKEL
;
A
#
# COMPACT_ATOMS: atom_id res chain seq x y z
N MET A 1 -33.89 -28.82 47.86
CA MET A 1 -34.30 -27.46 48.26
C MET A 1 -33.19 -26.92 49.14
N LEU A 2 -32.49 -25.83 48.73
CA LEU A 2 -31.37 -25.20 49.46
C LEU A 2 -30.15 -26.13 49.74
N SER A 3 -28.91 -25.71 49.93
CA SER A 3 -28.13 -24.54 49.49
C SER A 3 -26.70 -24.71 50.05
N VAL A 4 -25.70 -24.71 49.16
CA VAL A 4 -24.45 -23.90 49.12
C VAL A 4 -23.57 -23.69 50.39
N LEU A 5 -22.28 -23.37 50.13
CA LEU A 5 -21.23 -22.78 51.00
C LEU A 5 -20.46 -23.81 51.88
N ILE A 6 -19.12 -23.84 51.96
CA ILE A 6 -18.00 -23.11 51.28
C ILE A 6 -16.83 -24.08 50.98
N ARG A 7 -16.12 -23.89 49.85
CA ARG A 7 -14.66 -24.07 49.77
C ARG A 7 -14.05 -22.95 48.93
N SER A 8 -13.34 -22.06 49.58
CA SER A 8 -12.66 -20.92 48.96
C SER A 8 -11.51 -21.41 48.07
N VAL A 9 -11.69 -21.39 46.76
CA VAL A 9 -10.57 -21.48 45.82
C VAL A 9 -10.17 -20.06 45.46
N ILE A 10 -9.06 -19.60 46.03
CA ILE A 10 -8.38 -18.39 45.54
C ILE A 10 -7.72 -18.78 44.21
N ILE A 11 -8.46 -18.64 43.12
CA ILE A 11 -7.87 -18.67 41.78
C ILE A 11 -7.17 -17.33 41.59
N ALA A 12 -5.87 -17.29 41.87
CA ALA A 12 -5.01 -16.20 41.46
C ALA A 12 -4.83 -16.24 39.93
N SER A 13 -5.88 -15.88 39.20
CA SER A 13 -5.81 -15.62 37.76
C SER A 13 -4.98 -14.36 37.52
N VAL A 14 -3.66 -14.51 37.49
CA VAL A 14 -2.77 -13.51 36.90
C VAL A 14 -3.09 -13.49 35.41
N PHE A 15 -3.97 -12.57 35.02
CA PHE A 15 -4.37 -12.40 33.63
C PHE A 15 -3.15 -12.04 32.78
N ALA A 16 -2.79 -12.92 31.85
CA ALA A 16 -1.85 -12.63 30.75
C ALA A 16 -2.43 -11.63 29.71
N GLN A 17 -3.28 -10.70 30.16
CA GLN A 17 -3.89 -9.62 29.37
C GLN A 17 -2.99 -8.37 29.31
N GLY A 18 -1.95 -8.28 30.14
CA GLY A 18 -1.10 -7.10 30.29
C GLY A 18 -0.50 -6.58 28.98
N SER A 19 0.33 -7.38 28.31
CA SER A 19 1.07 -6.92 27.10
C SER A 19 0.14 -6.55 25.93
N CYS A 20 -0.75 -7.44 25.50
CA CYS A 20 -1.61 -7.17 24.33
C CYS A 20 -2.54 -5.96 24.55
N SER A 21 -3.10 -5.78 25.76
CA SER A 21 -3.93 -4.60 26.06
C SER A 21 -3.09 -3.31 26.16
N GLN A 22 -1.86 -3.39 26.68
CA GLN A 22 -0.93 -2.27 26.74
C GLN A 22 -0.48 -1.82 25.35
N LEU A 23 -0.06 -2.74 24.47
CA LEU A 23 0.35 -2.41 23.10
C LEU A 23 -0.80 -1.80 22.30
N LYS A 24 -2.03 -2.33 22.44
CA LYS A 24 -3.22 -1.75 21.82
C LYS A 24 -3.52 -0.34 22.33
N ARG A 25 -3.38 -0.09 23.64
CA ARG A 25 -3.51 1.25 24.23
C ARG A 25 -2.42 2.21 23.74
N LEU A 26 -1.18 1.74 23.58
CA LEU A 26 -0.08 2.53 23.03
C LEU A 26 -0.30 2.87 21.54
N GLN A 27 -0.91 1.97 20.76
CA GLN A 27 -1.35 2.27 19.39
C GLN A 27 -2.48 3.31 19.36
N GLN A 28 -3.49 3.18 20.21
CA GLN A 28 -4.64 4.09 20.26
C GLN A 28 -4.26 5.50 20.73
N ASN A 29 -3.30 5.61 21.64
CA ASN A 29 -2.78 6.89 22.15
C ASN A 29 -1.59 7.42 21.34
N HIS A 30 -1.22 6.77 20.23
CA HIS A 30 -0.09 7.17 19.41
C HIS A 30 -0.34 8.54 18.78
N LYS A 31 0.67 9.41 18.86
CA LYS A 31 0.71 10.68 18.13
C LYS A 31 1.99 10.71 17.31
N GLY A 32 1.86 11.00 16.03
CA GLY A 32 2.99 11.42 15.20
C GLY A 32 3.42 12.84 15.56
N ARG A 33 4.67 13.17 15.25
CA ARG A 33 5.23 14.52 15.36
C ARG A 33 4.94 15.25 14.06
N GLU A 34 4.36 16.44 14.15
CA GLU A 34 4.22 17.36 13.02
C GLU A 34 5.61 17.84 12.57
N LEU A 35 5.93 17.67 11.28
CA LEU A 35 7.21 18.13 10.74
C LEU A 35 7.19 19.65 10.44
N SER A 36 8.34 20.29 10.60
CA SER A 36 8.53 21.68 10.17
C SER A 36 8.55 21.78 8.63
N ASN A 37 8.29 22.99 8.13
CA ASN A 37 8.40 23.31 6.70
C ASN A 37 9.82 23.06 6.12
N ALA A 38 10.87 23.02 6.94
CA ALA A 38 12.22 22.68 6.47
C ALA A 38 12.34 21.16 6.23
N GLU A 39 11.94 20.36 7.22
CA GLU A 39 11.96 18.89 7.17
C GLU A 39 11.05 18.36 6.05
N ILE A 40 9.86 18.94 5.86
CA ILE A 40 8.96 18.60 4.74
C ILE A 40 9.61 18.87 3.38
N ARG A 41 10.32 20.00 3.22
CA ARG A 41 11.03 20.31 1.97
C ARG A 41 12.18 19.33 1.70
N TYR A 42 12.97 19.01 2.73
CA TYR A 42 14.03 18.02 2.62
C TYR A 42 13.47 16.65 2.21
N LEU A 43 12.44 16.15 2.92
CA LEU A 43 11.83 14.87 2.58
C LEU A 43 11.24 14.88 1.17
N ALA A 44 10.60 15.98 0.73
CA ALA A 44 10.13 16.11 -0.64
C ALA A 44 11.28 16.13 -1.68
N GLY A 45 12.47 16.61 -1.29
CA GLY A 45 13.69 16.61 -2.09
C GLY A 45 14.37 15.24 -2.27
N LEU A 46 14.15 14.28 -1.36
CA LEU A 46 14.69 12.90 -1.45
C LEU A 46 14.07 12.03 -2.57
N SER A 47 13.55 12.65 -3.61
CA SER A 47 12.74 11.99 -4.63
C SER A 47 13.57 11.59 -5.84
N ASN A 48 13.45 10.33 -6.26
CA ASN A 48 14.26 9.76 -7.33
C ASN A 48 13.37 9.13 -8.41
N THR A 49 12.91 9.96 -9.34
CA THR A 49 12.03 9.54 -10.44
C THR A 49 12.72 8.56 -11.39
N LYS A 50 14.06 8.59 -11.51
CA LYS A 50 14.80 7.59 -12.30
C LYS A 50 14.69 6.21 -11.65
N TYR A 51 15.06 6.09 -10.37
CA TYR A 51 14.94 4.82 -9.63
C TYR A 51 13.49 4.32 -9.56
N THR A 52 12.51 5.24 -9.48
CA THR A 52 11.08 4.90 -9.56
C THR A 52 10.74 4.26 -10.91
N ASN A 53 11.22 4.80 -12.04
CA ASN A 53 11.05 4.17 -13.35
C ASN A 53 11.77 2.82 -13.43
N ASP A 54 13.01 2.73 -12.92
CA ASP A 54 13.78 1.47 -12.89
C ASP A 54 13.03 0.36 -12.11
N ILE A 55 12.34 0.71 -11.01
CA ILE A 55 11.45 -0.21 -10.28
C ILE A 55 10.27 -0.63 -11.15
N LEU A 56 9.55 0.34 -11.74
CA LEU A 56 8.37 0.07 -12.58
C LEU A 56 8.72 -0.82 -13.77
N ASP A 57 9.85 -0.61 -14.44
CA ASP A 57 10.34 -1.44 -15.54
C ASP A 57 10.57 -2.91 -15.14
N ASN A 58 10.93 -3.17 -13.87
CA ASN A 58 11.17 -4.51 -13.37
C ASN A 58 9.90 -5.23 -12.88
N ILE A 59 8.88 -4.50 -12.40
CA ILE A 59 7.67 -5.08 -11.82
C ILE A 59 6.44 -5.05 -12.75
N LEU A 60 6.36 -4.12 -13.72
CA LEU A 60 5.24 -4.00 -14.68
C LEU A 60 5.34 -5.04 -15.81
N ILE A 61 5.46 -6.31 -15.43
CA ILE A 61 5.40 -7.48 -16.31
C ILE A 61 4.26 -8.41 -15.85
N PRO A 62 3.65 -9.22 -16.75
CA PRO A 62 2.68 -10.24 -16.36
C PRO A 62 3.33 -11.23 -15.41
N ARG A 63 2.79 -11.35 -14.19
CA ARG A 63 3.40 -11.98 -13.01
C ARG A 63 2.35 -12.77 -12.20
N VAL A 64 1.56 -13.57 -12.92
CA VAL A 64 0.59 -14.51 -12.34
C VAL A 64 1.31 -15.54 -11.48
N VAL A 65 0.75 -15.87 -10.31
CA VAL A 65 1.31 -16.88 -9.38
C VAL A 65 1.67 -18.17 -10.12
N GLY A 66 2.85 -18.72 -9.81
CA GLY A 66 3.41 -19.92 -10.47
C GLY A 66 4.13 -19.67 -11.81
N THR A 67 4.12 -18.45 -12.36
CA THR A 67 4.92 -18.10 -13.56
C THR A 67 6.37 -17.75 -13.23
N SER A 68 7.27 -17.89 -14.21
CA SER A 68 8.67 -17.45 -14.08
C SER A 68 8.82 -15.95 -13.83
N ASN A 69 7.93 -15.13 -14.38
CA ASN A 69 7.90 -13.68 -14.13
C ASN A 69 7.47 -13.35 -12.69
N HIS A 70 6.55 -14.12 -12.11
CA HIS A 70 6.19 -13.96 -10.69
C HIS A 70 7.38 -14.25 -9.78
N GLU A 71 8.14 -15.30 -10.06
CA GLU A 71 9.39 -15.59 -9.34
C GLU A 71 10.47 -14.51 -9.59
N LYS A 72 10.56 -13.94 -10.80
CA LYS A 72 11.45 -12.81 -11.11
C LYS A 72 11.11 -11.58 -10.27
N VAL A 73 9.84 -11.19 -10.19
CA VAL A 73 9.39 -10.02 -9.42
C VAL A 73 9.55 -10.25 -7.92
N PHE A 74 9.22 -11.45 -7.42
CA PHE A 74 9.47 -11.86 -6.04
C PHE A 74 10.95 -11.67 -5.65
N ASN A 75 11.88 -12.19 -6.47
CA ASN A 75 13.31 -12.07 -6.20
C ASN A 75 13.83 -10.63 -6.39
N TYR A 76 13.24 -9.84 -7.30
CA TYR A 76 13.56 -8.42 -7.44
C TYR A 76 13.20 -7.63 -6.18
N ILE A 77 11.94 -7.70 -5.72
CA ILE A 77 11.46 -7.00 -4.52
C ILE A 77 12.28 -7.40 -3.29
N LYS A 78 12.49 -8.70 -3.09
CA LYS A 78 13.32 -9.24 -2.01
C LYS A 78 14.74 -8.65 -2.05
N LYS A 79 15.37 -8.59 -3.22
CA LYS A 79 16.73 -8.06 -3.39
C LYS A 79 16.81 -6.57 -3.12
N GLU A 80 15.85 -5.76 -3.60
CA GLU A 80 15.85 -4.32 -3.32
C GLU A 80 15.72 -4.02 -1.82
N LEU A 81 14.85 -4.76 -1.10
CA LEU A 81 14.69 -4.60 0.34
C LEU A 81 15.93 -5.09 1.12
N GLN A 82 16.58 -6.17 0.68
CA GLN A 82 17.84 -6.64 1.27
C GLN A 82 19.02 -5.67 1.09
N LYS A 83 19.07 -4.89 -0.01
CA LYS A 83 20.08 -3.84 -0.19
C LYS A 83 19.95 -2.68 0.80
N LEU A 84 18.80 -2.56 1.45
CA LEU A 84 18.49 -1.52 2.45
C LEU A 84 18.58 -2.08 3.88
N ASP A 85 19.22 -3.24 4.05
CA ASP A 85 19.41 -3.96 5.32
C ASP A 85 18.11 -4.35 6.06
N TRP A 86 16.99 -4.48 5.34
CA TRP A 86 15.74 -5.00 5.93
C TRP A 86 15.85 -6.52 6.16
N ALA A 87 15.44 -6.97 7.35
CA ALA A 87 15.31 -8.39 7.63
C ALA A 87 14.12 -8.96 6.86
N ILE A 88 14.37 -9.92 5.96
CA ILE A 88 13.34 -10.55 5.13
C ILE A 88 12.95 -11.91 5.68
N GLN A 89 11.67 -12.08 5.98
CA GLN A 89 11.01 -13.36 6.10
C GLN A 89 10.22 -13.64 4.81
N VAL A 90 10.27 -14.89 4.35
CA VAL A 90 9.37 -15.40 3.32
C VAL A 90 8.38 -16.34 4.00
N ASP A 91 7.10 -16.07 3.86
CA ASP A 91 6.03 -16.94 4.32
C ASP A 91 5.47 -17.68 3.10
N GLU A 92 5.84 -18.95 2.96
CA GLU A 92 5.53 -19.80 1.82
C GLU A 92 4.49 -20.86 2.20
N PHE A 93 3.42 -20.93 1.42
CA PHE A 93 2.32 -21.87 1.62
C PHE A 93 1.76 -22.34 0.28
N GLU A 94 0.97 -23.41 0.29
CA GLU A 94 0.29 -23.91 -0.90
C GLU A 94 -1.22 -23.91 -0.71
N ASP A 95 -1.96 -23.51 -1.74
CA ASP A 95 -3.43 -23.56 -1.72
C ASP A 95 -4.02 -23.93 -3.10
N LYS A 96 -5.28 -24.37 -3.12
CA LYS A 96 -6.01 -24.76 -4.33
C LYS A 96 -6.64 -23.54 -4.99
N THR A 97 -6.26 -23.31 -6.24
CA THR A 97 -6.86 -22.28 -7.11
C THR A 97 -7.91 -22.89 -8.04
N PRO A 98 -8.92 -22.10 -8.48
CA PRO A 98 -9.98 -22.60 -9.38
C PRO A 98 -9.48 -23.08 -10.76
N ASN A 99 -8.43 -22.46 -11.30
CA ASN A 99 -8.00 -22.65 -12.70
C ASN A 99 -6.72 -23.47 -12.87
N PHE A 100 -5.84 -23.52 -11.85
CA PHE A 100 -4.50 -24.14 -11.95
C PHE A 100 -4.29 -25.28 -10.96
N GLY A 101 -5.34 -25.65 -10.20
CA GLY A 101 -5.18 -26.58 -9.08
C GLY A 101 -4.30 -25.97 -7.99
N LYS A 102 -3.45 -26.78 -7.37
CA LYS A 102 -2.61 -26.36 -6.24
C LYS A 102 -1.45 -25.50 -6.72
N LEU A 103 -1.30 -24.28 -6.18
CA LEU A 103 -0.16 -23.38 -6.42
C LEU A 103 0.56 -23.07 -5.10
N THR A 104 1.85 -22.74 -5.21
CA THR A 104 2.67 -22.21 -4.12
C THR A 104 2.64 -20.69 -4.14
N PHE A 105 2.30 -20.10 -2.99
CA PHE A 105 2.25 -18.65 -2.74
C PHE A 105 3.40 -18.26 -1.81
N LYS A 106 3.93 -17.05 -1.97
CA LYS A 106 5.05 -16.53 -1.18
C LYS A 106 4.80 -15.09 -0.76
N ASN A 107 4.49 -14.86 0.51
CA ASN A 107 4.44 -13.51 1.07
C ASN A 107 5.87 -13.03 1.36
N ILE A 108 6.19 -11.78 1.00
CA ILE A 108 7.44 -11.11 1.39
C ILE A 108 7.15 -10.24 2.60
N ILE A 109 7.73 -10.58 3.76
CA ILE A 109 7.60 -9.82 5.00
C ILE A 109 8.95 -9.19 5.30
N ALA A 110 9.08 -7.88 5.05
CA ALA A 110 10.30 -7.13 5.32
C ALA A 110 10.13 -6.32 6.62
N THR A 111 11.10 -6.44 7.54
CA THR A 111 11.05 -5.78 8.84
C THR A 111 12.37 -5.05 9.12
N LEU A 112 12.30 -3.73 9.35
CA LEU A 112 13.50 -2.91 9.63
C LEU A 112 14.09 -3.19 11.02
N ASN A 113 13.25 -3.36 12.05
CA ASN A 113 13.67 -3.78 13.40
C ASN A 113 12.85 -4.99 13.86
N PRO A 114 13.36 -6.24 13.68
CA PRO A 114 12.66 -7.47 14.09
C PRO A 114 12.38 -7.59 15.60
N ASN A 115 12.96 -6.75 16.43
CA ASN A 115 12.83 -6.79 17.89
C ASN A 115 11.89 -5.70 18.45
N ALA A 116 11.15 -4.99 17.59
CA ALA A 116 10.23 -3.92 18.01
C ALA A 116 8.86 -4.47 18.45
N ASP A 117 8.31 -3.96 19.55
CA ASP A 117 6.98 -4.38 20.06
C ASP A 117 5.80 -3.93 19.17
N ARG A 118 6.04 -2.95 18.27
CA ARG A 118 5.00 -2.31 17.44
C ARG A 118 5.56 -1.97 16.06
N TYR A 119 4.72 -2.15 15.05
CA TYR A 119 5.04 -1.85 13.65
C TYR A 119 4.02 -0.90 13.03
N LEU A 120 4.50 0.02 12.20
CA LEU A 120 3.71 0.56 11.08
C LEU A 120 3.92 -0.41 9.92
N VAL A 121 2.84 -0.90 9.33
CA VAL A 121 2.90 -1.83 8.19
C VAL A 121 2.33 -1.12 6.96
N LEU A 122 3.12 -1.10 5.89
CA LEU A 122 2.67 -0.78 4.54
C LEU A 122 2.59 -2.09 3.76
N ALA A 123 1.54 -2.28 2.97
CA ALA A 123 1.29 -3.52 2.25
C ALA A 123 0.63 -3.24 0.89
N CYS A 124 0.95 -4.09 -0.08
CA CYS A 124 0.28 -4.24 -1.36
C CYS A 124 0.49 -5.68 -1.86
N HIS A 125 -0.37 -6.15 -2.76
CA HIS A 125 -0.14 -7.39 -3.48
C HIS A 125 0.85 -7.16 -4.63
N TYR A 126 1.71 -8.15 -4.91
CA TYR A 126 2.72 -8.06 -5.98
C TYR A 126 2.45 -8.98 -7.17
N ASP A 127 1.46 -9.87 -7.09
CA ASP A 127 1.03 -10.69 -8.21
C ASP A 127 0.28 -9.85 -9.28
N SER A 128 -0.08 -10.49 -10.38
CA SER A 128 -1.01 -9.91 -11.36
C SER A 128 -2.14 -10.90 -11.63
N LYS A 129 -3.36 -10.38 -11.76
CA LYS A 129 -4.56 -11.16 -12.10
C LYS A 129 -4.34 -12.02 -13.36
N TYR A 130 -4.79 -13.28 -13.30
CA TYR A 130 -4.87 -14.14 -14.46
C TYR A 130 -6.06 -13.79 -15.37
N PHE A 131 -5.80 -13.72 -16.67
CA PHE A 131 -6.82 -13.61 -17.72
C PHE A 131 -6.67 -14.79 -18.69
N LYS A 132 -7.78 -15.44 -19.04
CA LYS A 132 -7.78 -16.64 -19.89
C LYS A 132 -7.76 -16.26 -21.37
N ASN A 133 -6.76 -16.78 -22.10
CA ASN A 133 -6.62 -16.73 -23.57
C ASN A 133 -6.38 -15.36 -24.22
N GLU A 134 -6.02 -14.30 -23.50
CA GLU A 134 -5.78 -13.00 -24.12
C GLU A 134 -4.56 -12.23 -23.57
N VAL A 135 -3.67 -11.79 -24.48
CA VAL A 135 -3.25 -10.39 -24.52
C VAL A 135 -4.47 -9.65 -25.07
N PHE A 136 -5.16 -8.85 -24.27
CA PHE A 136 -6.55 -8.50 -24.60
C PHE A 136 -6.65 -7.40 -25.64
N VAL A 137 -7.38 -7.72 -26.72
CA VAL A 137 -7.58 -6.88 -27.90
C VAL A 137 -9.05 -6.46 -27.92
N GLY A 138 -9.41 -5.51 -27.04
CA GLY A 138 -10.81 -5.22 -26.69
C GLY A 138 -11.21 -3.74 -26.58
N ARG A 139 -10.44 -2.82 -27.18
CA ARG A 139 -10.77 -1.38 -27.47
C ARG A 139 -11.34 -0.50 -26.33
N TYR A 140 -10.63 0.59 -26.04
CA TYR A 140 -11.22 1.87 -25.60
C TYR A 140 -11.44 2.89 -26.75
N ILE A 141 -11.38 2.46 -28.02
CA ILE A 141 -11.62 3.32 -29.21
C ILE A 141 -13.11 3.33 -29.59
N ARG A 142 -13.97 3.68 -28.62
CA ARG A 142 -15.38 4.07 -28.87
C ARG A 142 -15.89 5.16 -27.92
N LEU A 143 -15.26 5.39 -26.76
CA LEU A 143 -15.65 6.48 -25.85
C LEU A 143 -14.99 7.81 -26.22
N THR A 144 -13.69 7.84 -26.53
CA THR A 144 -13.02 9.04 -27.07
C THR A 144 -13.61 9.47 -28.42
N VAL A 145 -13.84 8.51 -29.32
CA VAL A 145 -14.54 8.75 -30.60
C VAL A 145 -16.00 9.17 -30.40
N ALA A 146 -16.63 8.86 -29.26
CA ALA A 146 -17.96 9.36 -28.93
C ALA A 146 -17.89 10.78 -28.32
N GLU A 147 -16.96 11.06 -27.41
CA GLU A 147 -16.77 12.40 -26.83
C GLU A 147 -16.36 13.38 -27.93
N ASP A 148 -15.35 13.09 -28.75
CA ASP A 148 -14.96 13.90 -29.90
C ASP A 148 -16.10 14.12 -30.89
N ARG A 149 -16.94 13.10 -31.16
CA ARG A 149 -18.10 13.27 -32.06
C ARG A 149 -19.21 14.08 -31.42
N LEU A 150 -19.44 13.96 -30.11
CA LEU A 150 -20.44 14.76 -29.39
C LEU A 150 -19.98 16.21 -29.19
N ASP A 151 -18.68 16.45 -29.03
CA ASP A 151 -18.09 17.79 -28.90
C ASP A 151 -18.03 18.50 -30.27
N ASN A 152 -17.57 17.81 -31.33
CA ASN A 152 -17.60 18.34 -32.69
C ASN A 152 -19.03 18.58 -33.22
N LEU A 153 -20.03 17.82 -32.73
CA LEU A 153 -21.46 18.07 -33.00
C LEU A 153 -22.10 19.09 -32.04
N LYS A 154 -21.34 19.66 -31.08
CA LYS A 154 -21.80 20.61 -30.05
C LYS A 154 -22.96 20.09 -29.18
N LEU A 155 -23.05 18.78 -29.02
CA LEU A 155 -24.04 18.09 -28.17
C LEU A 155 -23.60 18.01 -26.70
N LEU A 156 -22.30 18.19 -26.42
CA LEU A 156 -21.80 18.35 -25.05
C LEU A 156 -22.06 19.76 -24.52
N ARG A 157 -23.12 19.92 -23.72
CA ARG A 157 -23.34 21.14 -22.92
C ARG A 157 -22.47 21.10 -21.64
N LYS A 158 -21.16 21.33 -21.76
CA LYS A 158 -20.27 21.52 -20.58
C LYS A 158 -20.61 22.83 -19.85
N SER A 159 -21.59 22.75 -18.96
CA SER A 159 -21.91 23.77 -17.96
C SER A 159 -21.14 23.52 -16.65
N LYS A 160 -19.95 24.13 -16.53
CA LYS A 160 -19.17 24.38 -15.30
C LYS A 160 -18.70 23.19 -14.42
N ASN A 161 -17.42 23.27 -14.05
CA ASN A 161 -16.81 22.88 -12.77
C ASN A 161 -17.30 21.59 -12.05
N GLU A 162 -16.61 20.47 -12.27
CA GLU A 162 -16.39 19.45 -11.24
C GLU A 162 -14.89 19.09 -11.14
N ARG A 163 -14.43 18.65 -9.96
CA ARG A 163 -13.01 18.42 -9.63
C ARG A 163 -12.76 16.97 -9.21
N TYR A 164 -11.58 16.45 -9.57
CA TYR A 164 -11.21 15.03 -9.49
C TYR A 164 -10.98 14.42 -8.09
N PHE A 165 -11.10 15.15 -6.97
CA PHE A 165 -10.93 14.57 -5.63
C PHE A 165 -11.90 15.14 -4.58
N VAL A 166 -12.43 14.25 -3.72
CA VAL A 166 -13.38 14.59 -2.64
C VAL A 166 -12.91 14.10 -1.27
N LYS A 167 -12.92 14.99 -0.27
CA LYS A 167 -12.71 14.65 1.15
C LYS A 167 -13.94 13.96 1.75
N ARG A 168 -14.13 12.66 1.47
CA ARG A 168 -15.07 11.81 2.21
C ARG A 168 -14.46 10.43 2.47
N ALA A 169 -14.35 10.05 3.75
CA ALA A 169 -14.17 8.66 4.13
C ALA A 169 -15.45 7.90 3.76
N PHE A 170 -15.40 7.15 2.66
CA PHE A 170 -16.56 6.45 2.12
C PHE A 170 -16.59 5.02 2.64
N ARG A 171 -17.69 4.60 3.29
CA ARG A 171 -17.92 3.20 3.72
C ARG A 171 -18.36 2.32 2.55
N ALA A 172 -17.58 2.28 1.48
CA ALA A 172 -17.70 1.20 0.50
C ALA A 172 -17.16 -0.09 1.14
N HIS A 173 -17.88 -1.19 0.97
CA HIS A 173 -17.38 -2.52 1.33
C HIS A 173 -16.48 -3.02 0.20
N ILE A 174 -15.29 -2.43 0.08
CA ILE A 174 -14.27 -2.88 -0.87
C ILE A 174 -13.58 -4.09 -0.24
N GLU A 175 -13.72 -5.26 -0.86
CA GLU A 175 -12.96 -6.45 -0.46
C GLU A 175 -11.57 -6.42 -1.10
N ASP A 176 -10.55 -6.58 -0.27
CA ASP A 176 -9.12 -6.49 -0.61
C ASP A 176 -8.31 -7.15 0.54
N ASP A 177 -6.98 -7.24 0.42
CA ASP A 177 -6.07 -7.96 1.34
C ASP A 177 -6.19 -7.57 2.82
N HIS A 178 -6.72 -6.38 3.10
CA HIS A 178 -6.92 -5.88 4.45
C HIS A 178 -8.09 -6.56 5.20
N ILE A 179 -8.99 -7.27 4.51
CA ILE A 179 -10.21 -7.87 5.10
C ILE A 179 -9.90 -8.92 6.19
N PRO A 180 -8.98 -9.89 6.02
CA PRO A 180 -8.56 -10.80 7.08
C PRO A 180 -7.98 -10.10 8.32
N PHE A 181 -7.33 -8.95 8.15
CA PHE A 181 -6.77 -8.14 9.24
C PHE A 181 -7.86 -7.34 9.97
N LEU A 182 -8.81 -6.73 9.24
CA LEU A 182 -9.99 -6.10 9.84
C LEU A 182 -10.82 -7.09 10.66
N ARG A 183 -11.04 -8.31 10.16
CA ARG A 183 -11.73 -9.39 10.89
C ARG A 183 -11.02 -9.77 12.21
N LYS A 184 -9.71 -9.50 12.33
CA LYS A 184 -8.90 -9.67 13.54
C LYS A 184 -8.75 -8.38 14.37
N ASN A 185 -9.52 -7.33 14.07
CA ASN A 185 -9.49 -6.01 14.73
C ASN A 185 -8.16 -5.25 14.61
N VAL A 186 -7.41 -5.47 13.53
CA VAL A 186 -6.25 -4.64 13.17
C VAL A 186 -6.78 -3.32 12.56
N PRO A 187 -6.36 -2.13 13.04
CA PRO A 187 -6.70 -0.87 12.39
C PRO A 187 -6.09 -0.77 11.00
N VAL A 188 -6.87 -0.35 10.01
CA VAL A 188 -6.46 -0.24 8.60
C VAL A 188 -6.75 1.17 8.08
N LEU A 189 -5.77 1.74 7.36
CA LEU A 189 -5.97 2.88 6.47
C LEU A 189 -5.88 2.35 5.02
N HIS A 190 -7.04 2.17 4.37
CA HIS A 190 -7.09 1.62 3.02
C HIS A 190 -6.91 2.74 2.00
N LEU A 191 -5.73 2.81 1.39
CA LEU A 191 -5.38 3.82 0.39
C LEU A 191 -5.71 3.30 -1.02
N ILE A 192 -7.00 3.35 -1.37
CA ILE A 192 -7.51 2.98 -2.69
C ILE A 192 -8.33 4.13 -3.28
N SER A 193 -8.31 4.29 -4.60
CA SER A 193 -9.15 5.28 -5.29
C SER A 193 -10.63 4.86 -5.26
N ASN A 194 -11.53 5.85 -5.29
CA ASN A 194 -12.95 5.64 -5.55
C ASN A 194 -13.51 6.87 -6.31
N PRO A 195 -13.97 6.74 -7.57
CA PRO A 195 -14.03 5.49 -8.36
C PRO A 195 -12.64 4.88 -8.62
N PHE A 196 -12.62 3.60 -8.98
CA PHE A 196 -11.42 2.96 -9.53
C PHE A 196 -11.08 3.57 -10.90
N PRO A 197 -9.83 3.44 -11.40
CA PRO A 197 -9.48 3.88 -12.75
C PRO A 197 -10.35 3.20 -13.81
N ASP A 198 -10.65 3.90 -14.90
CA ASP A 198 -11.46 3.37 -16.02
C ASP A 198 -10.85 2.10 -16.63
N GLU A 199 -9.53 1.98 -16.59
CA GLU A 199 -8.76 0.85 -17.08
C GLU A 199 -8.69 -0.34 -16.12
N TRP A 200 -9.25 -0.26 -14.90
CA TRP A 200 -9.17 -1.32 -13.89
C TRP A 200 -9.67 -2.68 -14.41
N HIS A 201 -8.84 -3.72 -14.25
CA HIS A 201 -9.08 -5.06 -14.83
C HIS A 201 -9.21 -5.11 -16.37
N THR A 202 -8.73 -4.09 -17.08
CA THR A 202 -8.52 -4.10 -18.55
C THR A 202 -7.01 -4.10 -18.87
N PRO A 203 -6.58 -4.37 -20.11
CA PRO A 203 -5.17 -4.20 -20.49
C PRO A 203 -4.77 -2.75 -20.76
N GLY A 204 -5.71 -1.80 -20.64
CA GLY A 204 -5.36 -0.39 -20.49
C GLY A 204 -4.55 -0.16 -19.21
N ASP A 205 -4.67 -1.04 -18.21
CA ASP A 205 -3.85 -1.07 -16.98
C ASP A 205 -2.43 -1.55 -17.31
N ASN A 206 -1.65 -0.63 -17.85
CA ASN A 206 -0.29 -0.83 -18.34
C ASN A 206 0.56 0.43 -18.09
N ARG A 207 1.83 0.45 -18.53
CA ARG A 207 2.75 1.57 -18.26
C ARG A 207 2.28 2.91 -18.83
N ASP A 208 1.58 2.93 -19.95
CA ASP A 208 1.24 4.15 -20.68
C ASP A 208 0.23 5.05 -19.91
N ILE A 209 -0.56 4.47 -19.00
CA ILE A 209 -1.50 5.21 -18.15
C ILE A 209 -0.90 5.67 -16.81
N VAL A 210 0.35 5.32 -16.51
CA VAL A 210 0.99 5.67 -15.23
C VAL A 210 1.43 7.13 -15.24
N ASP A 211 0.61 8.01 -14.64
CA ASP A 211 1.00 9.40 -14.38
C ASP A 211 2.11 9.47 -13.32
N MET A 212 3.34 9.61 -13.79
CA MET A 212 4.54 9.74 -12.94
C MET A 212 4.50 10.95 -12.01
N ASN A 213 3.75 12.03 -12.32
CA ASN A 213 3.60 13.15 -11.40
C ASN A 213 2.69 12.77 -10.22
N THR A 214 1.63 12.01 -10.48
CA THR A 214 0.76 11.46 -9.44
C THR A 214 1.50 10.45 -8.57
N VAL A 215 2.28 9.54 -9.16
CA VAL A 215 3.17 8.62 -8.41
C VAL A 215 4.14 9.39 -7.51
N GLU A 216 4.79 10.42 -8.06
CA GLU A 216 5.75 11.25 -7.36
C GLU A 216 5.12 12.04 -6.20
N ASN A 217 3.91 12.59 -6.40
CA ASN A 217 3.15 13.25 -5.34
C ASN A 217 2.75 12.27 -4.21
N ILE A 218 2.29 11.07 -4.56
CA ILE A 218 1.95 10.03 -3.57
C ILE A 218 3.19 9.59 -2.78
N ASN A 219 4.33 9.39 -3.44
CA ASN A 219 5.60 9.06 -2.80
C ASN A 219 6.02 10.11 -1.76
N LYS A 220 5.89 11.40 -2.10
CA LYS A 220 6.17 12.51 -1.17
C LYS A 220 5.22 12.50 0.04
N ILE A 221 3.92 12.33 -0.20
CA ILE A 221 2.89 12.29 0.87
C ILE A 221 3.15 11.10 1.81
N LEU A 222 3.40 9.91 1.27
CA LEU A 222 3.69 8.71 2.06
C LEU A 222 4.99 8.85 2.87
N ARG A 223 6.05 9.43 2.28
CA ARG A 223 7.33 9.67 2.97
C ARG A 223 7.16 10.58 4.18
N VAL A 224 6.41 11.69 4.03
CA VAL A 224 6.08 12.60 5.14
C VAL A 224 5.24 11.87 6.19
N PHE A 225 4.15 11.21 5.79
CA PHE A 225 3.27 10.48 6.72
C PHE A 225 4.02 9.42 7.54
N VAL A 226 4.92 8.64 6.92
CA VAL A 226 5.73 7.62 7.61
C VAL A 226 6.72 8.26 8.57
N ALA A 227 7.39 9.35 8.18
CA ALA A 227 8.32 10.09 9.03
C ALA A 227 7.61 10.67 10.27
N GLU A 228 6.46 11.34 10.07
CA GLU A 228 5.60 11.85 11.15
C GLU A 228 5.12 10.72 12.07
N TYR A 229 4.61 9.63 11.51
CA TYR A 229 4.05 8.52 12.29
C TYR A 229 5.11 7.79 13.11
N LEU A 230 6.30 7.55 12.55
CA LEU A 230 7.39 6.89 13.26
C LEU A 230 8.19 7.83 14.17
N ASN A 231 7.90 9.14 14.15
CA ASN A 231 8.68 10.19 14.82
C ASN A 231 10.16 10.20 14.41
N VAL A 232 10.45 9.89 13.14
CA VAL A 232 11.81 9.82 12.60
C VAL A 232 12.11 11.01 11.70
N TYR A 233 13.18 11.74 12.02
CA TYR A 233 13.86 12.66 11.11
C TYR A 233 15.28 12.93 11.64
N THR A 234 16.26 13.09 10.76
CA THR A 234 17.64 13.45 11.09
C THR A 234 17.90 14.94 10.88
N LEU A 235 17.65 15.76 11.91
CA LEU A 235 18.06 17.18 11.93
C LEU A 235 19.48 17.40 12.50
N ASP A 236 20.24 16.33 12.75
CA ASP A 236 21.63 16.41 13.23
C ASP A 236 22.69 16.46 12.10
N GLU A 237 22.29 16.29 10.83
CA GLU A 237 23.20 16.30 9.66
C GLU A 237 22.92 17.46 8.67
N ALA A 238 21.84 18.22 8.87
CA ALA A 238 21.36 19.21 7.91
C ALA A 238 22.07 20.58 7.99
N GLU A 239 22.85 20.84 9.05
CA GLU A 239 23.63 22.09 9.19
C GLU A 239 24.99 22.06 8.47
N GLU A 240 25.53 20.88 8.09
CA GLU A 240 26.87 20.78 7.50
C GLU A 240 26.92 20.83 5.95
N ASN A 241 25.81 20.57 5.23
CA ASN A 241 25.83 20.52 3.75
C ASN A 241 24.56 21.06 3.08
N ILE A 242 24.35 22.38 3.18
CA ILE A 242 23.56 23.12 2.17
C ILE A 242 24.56 23.77 1.20
N PRO A 243 24.68 23.31 -0.07
CA PRO A 243 25.45 24.03 -1.07
C PRO A 243 24.75 25.35 -1.41
N GLU A 244 25.41 26.49 -1.19
CA GLU A 244 25.02 27.77 -1.77
C GLU A 244 25.17 27.71 -3.30
N LYS A 245 24.11 27.30 -4.02
CA LYS A 245 23.85 27.44 -5.48
C LYS A 245 22.55 26.71 -5.83
N GLU A 246 21.54 27.29 -6.48
CA GLU A 246 21.38 28.63 -7.09
C GLU A 246 19.96 29.18 -6.80
N LEU A 247 19.81 30.50 -6.85
CA LEU A 247 18.55 31.25 -6.89
C LEU A 247 18.15 31.54 -8.34
#